data_AF-A0A556TPZ1-F1
#
_entry.id   AF-A0A556TPZ1-F1
#
_cell.length_a   1.000
_cell.length_b   1.000
_cell.length_c   1.000
_cell.angle_alpha   90.00
_cell.angle_beta   90.00
_cell.angle_gamma   90.00
#
_symmetry.space_group_name_H-M   'P 1'
#
loop_
_entity.id
_entity.type
_entity.pdbx_description
1 polymer ?
#
loop_
_entity_poly.entity_id
_entity_poly.type
_entity_poly.pdbx_seq_one_letter_code
_entity_poly.pdbx_strand_id
1 'polypeptide(L)'
;MQQLERLRLMRGNSSLDASEETEKKVQTRGITVIDMLALQDVKQNLAAVEKMSGALRTHSDLYIVSTFRLPPKLGGVLLGFYNKQDNKKYLELAIMGKINKALVRYVRDDGKLHTVNLQSTNLADGRTQSIILRVGGLQRENLSLELYVNCRLADSAQRLPQLVALPEEAELVEIRNGYKAYSRLQGSVENLKLALGGTVASAGALTDCPFQGDSSSYNIGFHEPRSRCQPNPCFNGVPCMEIYEFPGYRCGPCPVGMTGNGTHCQDIDECAVAQPCYSPNACVNTVNGFRCEPCPPGYWGKPVLGVGLEYAKSYKQECLDIDECVEVAYACTANSVCINTIGSFKCGQCKAGYVGNQTDGCFPRKTCATLDFNPCHSRAHCIIERNGDVSCACNVGWAGNGNTCGVDTDIDGYPDLALPCMDNSKYCKQDNCIHTPNSGQEDADNDGIGDQCDEDADGDGIKNVEDNCRLVPNKDQQNSDTDSFGDACDNCPNVPNIDQKDTDNNGEGDACDQDIDGDGVQNVLDNCPKVPNPMQTDRDYDGVGDACDSCPEMNNPMQVLAVHKTLS
;
A
#
# COMPACT_ATOMS: atom_id res chain seq x y z
N MET A 1 -47.96 38.60 -18.53
CA MET A 1 -48.08 37.16 -18.20
C MET A 1 -47.27 36.92 -16.94
N GLN A 2 -47.95 37.00 -15.80
CA GLN A 2 -47.41 37.09 -14.44
C GLN A 2 -47.10 35.71 -13.83
N GLN A 3 -46.01 35.65 -13.06
CA GLN A 3 -45.82 35.09 -11.68
C GLN A 3 -46.42 33.71 -11.31
N LEU A 4 -45.60 32.77 -10.81
CA LEU A 4 -45.19 32.57 -9.40
C LEU A 4 -46.35 32.15 -8.46
N GLU A 5 -46.24 30.92 -7.95
CA GLU A 5 -46.45 30.51 -6.55
C GLU A 5 -47.86 30.54 -5.88
N ARG A 6 -48.07 29.54 -5.00
CA ARG A 6 -48.90 29.52 -3.76
C ARG A 6 -50.33 28.94 -3.74
N LEU A 7 -50.43 27.87 -2.93
CA LEU A 7 -51.30 27.67 -1.74
C LEU A 7 -52.84 27.65 -1.87
N ARG A 8 -53.38 26.48 -1.48
CA ARG A 8 -54.45 26.23 -0.49
C ARG A 8 -55.79 26.97 -0.59
N LEU A 9 -56.85 26.16 -0.71
CA LEU A 9 -58.07 26.17 0.14
C LEU A 9 -58.67 24.75 0.10
N MET A 10 -58.52 23.92 1.13
CA MET A 10 -59.30 23.85 2.38
C MET A 10 -60.75 23.37 2.24
N ARG A 11 -60.99 22.21 2.88
CA ARG A 11 -62.20 21.69 3.56
C ARG A 11 -63.27 20.99 2.75
N GLY A 12 -63.53 19.74 3.15
CA GLY A 12 -64.81 19.07 2.97
C GLY A 12 -64.79 17.56 3.20
N ASN A 13 -64.60 17.13 4.46
CA ASN A 13 -65.11 15.86 5.03
C ASN A 13 -66.53 15.53 4.47
N SER A 14 -67.01 14.30 4.27
CA SER A 14 -66.87 13.06 5.04
C SER A 14 -67.67 11.92 4.38
N SER A 15 -67.41 10.68 4.84
CA SER A 15 -68.33 9.51 4.94
C SER A 15 -68.73 8.76 3.67
N LEU A 16 -68.86 7.44 3.66
CA LEU A 16 -68.51 6.28 4.51
C LEU A 16 -68.97 5.05 3.69
N ASP A 17 -68.31 3.92 3.94
CA ASP A 17 -68.74 2.54 3.65
C ASP A 17 -68.70 2.04 2.20
N ALA A 18 -68.34 0.79 1.91
CA ALA A 18 -67.65 -0.27 2.65
C ALA A 18 -67.40 -1.40 1.63
N SER A 19 -66.59 -2.37 2.04
CA SER A 19 -66.35 -3.72 1.49
C SER A 19 -65.18 -3.84 0.50
N GLU A 20 -63.96 -4.24 0.89
CA GLU A 20 -63.46 -5.38 1.69
C GLU A 20 -63.11 -6.58 0.80
N GLU A 21 -61.81 -6.82 0.59
CA GLU A 21 -61.27 -8.15 0.32
C GLU A 21 -59.86 -8.30 0.91
N THR A 22 -59.85 -8.77 2.16
CA THR A 22 -58.99 -9.84 2.70
C THR A 22 -57.46 -9.76 2.60
N GLU A 23 -56.81 -9.24 3.65
CA GLU A 23 -55.49 -9.72 4.07
C GLU A 23 -55.66 -10.78 5.17
N LYS A 24 -55.26 -12.03 4.86
CA LYS A 24 -55.18 -13.13 5.82
C LYS A 24 -54.16 -12.80 6.92
N LYS A 25 -54.68 -12.38 8.07
CA LYS A 25 -53.94 -12.30 9.34
C LYS A 25 -53.65 -13.72 9.85
N VAL A 26 -52.50 -14.29 9.49
CA VAL A 26 -51.94 -15.41 10.25
C VAL A 26 -51.48 -14.85 11.59
N GLN A 27 -52.31 -15.05 12.61
CA GLN A 27 -52.02 -14.65 13.97
C GLN A 27 -51.02 -15.66 14.58
N THR A 28 -49.74 -15.51 14.25
CA THR A 28 -48.64 -16.16 14.98
C THR A 28 -48.54 -15.51 16.36
N ARG A 29 -48.85 -16.28 17.41
CA ARG A 29 -48.75 -15.85 18.81
C ARG A 29 -47.34 -15.28 19.09
N GLY A 30 -47.26 -14.01 19.49
CA GLY A 30 -46.07 -13.43 20.14
C GLY A 30 -44.98 -12.83 19.24
N ILE A 31 -45.25 -12.49 17.97
CA ILE A 31 -44.24 -11.94 17.04
C ILE A 31 -44.72 -10.62 16.47
N THR A 32 -43.88 -9.58 16.56
CA THR A 32 -44.14 -8.30 15.89
C THR A 32 -43.34 -8.23 14.60
N VAL A 33 -44.01 -8.04 13.46
CA VAL A 33 -43.38 -7.99 12.13
C VAL A 33 -43.42 -6.56 11.59
N ILE A 34 -42.28 -6.08 11.09
CA ILE A 34 -42.14 -4.80 10.40
C ILE A 34 -41.75 -5.08 8.96
N ASP A 35 -42.55 -4.60 8.01
CA ASP A 35 -42.18 -4.62 6.58
C ASP A 35 -41.30 -3.42 6.27
N MET A 36 -40.04 -3.68 5.91
CA MET A 36 -39.02 -2.64 5.69
C MET A 36 -39.08 -2.03 4.29
N LEU A 37 -39.80 -2.66 3.34
CA LEU A 37 -40.02 -2.10 2.01
C LEU A 37 -41.23 -1.16 2.00
N ALA A 38 -42.18 -1.35 2.92
CA ALA A 38 -43.37 -0.51 3.07
C ALA A 38 -43.12 0.83 3.79
N LEU A 39 -41.92 1.07 4.32
CA LEU A 39 -41.56 2.31 5.01
C LEU A 39 -41.26 3.42 3.97
N GLN A 40 -42.23 4.28 3.71
CA GLN A 40 -42.13 5.36 2.73
C GLN A 40 -42.00 6.74 3.38
N ASP A 41 -42.59 6.92 4.57
CA ASP A 41 -42.64 8.22 5.26
C ASP A 41 -41.84 8.23 6.57
N VAL A 42 -41.39 9.43 6.96
CA VAL A 42 -40.59 9.68 8.19
C VAL A 42 -41.31 9.15 9.44
N LYS A 43 -42.63 9.27 9.52
CA LYS A 43 -43.43 8.77 10.65
C LYS A 43 -43.39 7.24 10.78
N GLN A 44 -43.38 6.52 9.65
CA GLN A 44 -43.27 5.07 9.65
C GLN A 44 -41.86 4.61 10.05
N ASN A 45 -40.83 5.34 9.62
CA ASN A 45 -39.45 5.09 10.03
C ASN A 45 -39.26 5.26 11.54
N LEU A 46 -39.77 6.34 12.13
CA LEU A 46 -39.70 6.58 13.58
C LEU A 46 -40.41 5.45 14.35
N ALA A 47 -41.63 5.08 13.94
CA ALA A 47 -42.36 3.98 14.57
C ALA A 47 -41.65 2.62 14.43
N ALA A 48 -40.91 2.40 13.33
CA ALA A 48 -40.11 1.18 13.14
C ALA A 48 -38.88 1.16 14.05
N VAL A 49 -38.18 2.29 14.20
CA VAL A 49 -37.03 2.44 15.12
C VAL A 49 -37.46 2.26 16.58
N GLU A 50 -38.57 2.85 17.00
CA GLU A 50 -39.12 2.71 18.36
C GLU A 50 -39.46 1.25 18.68
N LYS A 51 -40.16 0.56 17.77
CA LYS A 51 -40.50 -0.86 17.92
C LYS A 51 -39.25 -1.74 18.03
N MET A 52 -38.22 -1.45 17.23
CA MET A 52 -36.99 -2.23 17.27
C MET A 52 -36.14 -1.91 18.51
N SER A 53 -36.05 -0.64 18.94
CA SER A 53 -35.38 -0.24 20.18
C SER A 53 -36.03 -0.93 21.39
N GLY A 54 -37.37 -0.96 21.43
CA GLY A 54 -38.11 -1.73 22.43
C GLY A 54 -37.84 -3.24 22.35
N ALA A 55 -37.77 -3.81 21.15
CA ALA A 55 -37.52 -5.23 20.97
C ALA A 55 -36.11 -5.69 21.37
N LEU A 56 -35.07 -4.89 21.09
CA LEU A 56 -33.70 -5.18 21.53
C LEU A 56 -33.58 -5.28 23.06
N ARG A 57 -34.48 -4.60 23.80
CA ARG A 57 -34.53 -4.63 25.28
C ARG A 57 -35.44 -5.72 25.86
N THR A 58 -36.38 -6.28 25.08
CA THR A 58 -37.46 -7.13 25.60
C THR A 58 -37.45 -8.56 25.04
N HIS A 59 -36.89 -8.77 23.85
CA HIS A 59 -36.88 -10.07 23.18
C HIS A 59 -35.48 -10.66 23.19
N SER A 60 -35.37 -12.00 23.33
CA SER A 60 -34.07 -12.67 23.26
C SER A 60 -33.52 -12.79 21.84
N ASP A 61 -34.43 -12.84 20.86
CA ASP A 61 -34.15 -13.20 19.47
C ASP A 61 -34.84 -12.22 18.51
N LEU A 62 -34.13 -11.86 17.44
CA LEU A 62 -34.56 -11.00 16.35
C LEU A 62 -34.29 -11.72 15.03
N TYR A 63 -35.18 -11.59 14.05
CA TYR A 63 -35.03 -12.23 12.74
C TYR A 63 -35.11 -11.21 11.61
N ILE A 64 -34.10 -11.18 10.74
CA ILE A 64 -34.13 -10.45 9.47
C ILE A 64 -34.44 -11.47 8.37
N VAL A 65 -35.56 -11.26 7.69
CA VAL A 65 -36.08 -12.16 6.68
C VAL A 65 -36.12 -11.43 5.35
N SER A 66 -35.53 -12.00 4.29
CA SER A 66 -35.53 -11.36 2.98
C SER A 66 -35.50 -12.37 1.85
N THR A 67 -36.19 -12.04 0.77
CA THR A 67 -36.10 -12.73 -0.52
C THR A 67 -35.55 -11.74 -1.55
N PHE A 68 -34.44 -12.08 -2.18
CA PHE A 68 -33.74 -11.19 -3.10
C PHE A 68 -33.07 -11.96 -4.25
N ARG A 69 -32.79 -11.24 -5.34
CA ARG A 69 -32.03 -11.72 -6.48
C ARG A 69 -30.83 -10.80 -6.72
N LEU A 70 -29.63 -11.36 -6.76
CA LEU A 70 -28.40 -10.64 -7.09
C LEU A 70 -27.65 -11.32 -8.25
N PRO A 71 -27.19 -10.56 -9.26
CA PRO A 71 -26.34 -11.12 -10.31
C PRO A 71 -25.00 -11.65 -9.79
N PRO A 72 -24.35 -12.56 -10.54
CA PRO A 72 -23.06 -13.15 -10.16
C PRO A 72 -22.01 -12.12 -9.76
N LYS A 73 -21.31 -12.38 -8.66
CA LYS A 73 -20.19 -11.58 -8.15
C LYS A 73 -20.53 -10.14 -7.71
N LEU A 74 -21.80 -9.74 -7.69
CA LEU A 74 -22.26 -8.45 -7.16
C LEU A 74 -22.66 -8.54 -5.68
N GLY A 75 -22.68 -7.41 -4.98
CA GLY A 75 -23.02 -7.37 -3.56
C GLY A 75 -23.51 -5.99 -3.12
N GLY A 76 -24.25 -5.96 -2.02
CA GLY A 76 -24.87 -4.73 -1.51
C GLY A 76 -25.49 -4.89 -0.13
N VAL A 77 -25.74 -3.75 0.52
CA VAL A 77 -26.43 -3.68 1.82
C VAL A 77 -27.90 -4.04 1.63
N LEU A 78 -28.37 -5.04 2.36
CA LEU A 78 -29.75 -5.51 2.32
C LEU A 78 -30.63 -4.76 3.32
N LEU A 79 -30.11 -4.57 4.53
CA LEU A 79 -30.74 -3.77 5.58
C LEU A 79 -29.65 -3.14 6.46
N GLY A 80 -29.85 -1.91 6.92
CA GLY A 80 -29.05 -1.39 8.02
C GLY A 80 -29.68 -0.22 8.77
N PHE A 81 -29.23 -0.06 10.01
CA PHE A 81 -29.56 0.99 10.94
C PHE A 81 -28.32 1.79 11.27
N TYR A 82 -28.36 3.08 11.00
CA TYR A 82 -27.21 3.96 11.08
C TYR A 82 -27.54 5.13 11.98
N ASN A 83 -26.53 5.65 12.67
CA ASN A 83 -26.65 6.97 13.27
C ASN A 83 -26.61 8.01 12.15
N LYS A 84 -27.61 8.90 12.14
CA LYS A 84 -27.81 9.95 11.15
C LYS A 84 -26.70 11.00 11.15
N GLN A 85 -25.98 11.18 12.26
CA GLN A 85 -24.95 12.21 12.41
C GLN A 85 -23.56 11.72 11.97
N ASP A 86 -23.15 10.51 12.38
CA ASP A 86 -21.79 10.00 12.18
C ASP A 86 -21.72 8.75 11.28
N ASN A 87 -22.85 8.29 10.72
CA ASN A 87 -22.99 7.05 9.94
C ASN A 87 -22.55 5.77 10.67
N LYS A 88 -22.49 5.79 12.01
CA LYS A 88 -22.12 4.62 12.81
C LYS A 88 -23.17 3.51 12.65
N LYS A 89 -22.71 2.28 12.41
CA LYS A 89 -23.53 1.11 12.05
C LYS A 89 -24.06 0.40 13.29
N TYR A 90 -25.27 0.72 13.73
CA TYR A 90 -25.90 -0.02 14.83
C TYR A 90 -26.09 -1.49 14.46
N LEU A 91 -26.60 -1.76 13.25
CA LEU A 91 -26.68 -3.10 12.67
C LEU A 91 -26.77 -2.97 11.14
N GLU A 92 -25.93 -3.68 10.39
CA GLU A 92 -25.89 -3.72 8.92
C GLU A 92 -25.77 -5.18 8.47
N LEU A 93 -26.67 -5.62 7.59
CA LEU A 93 -26.60 -6.89 6.87
C LEU A 93 -26.31 -6.60 5.39
N ALA A 94 -25.18 -7.09 4.89
CA ALA A 94 -24.77 -6.96 3.50
C ALA A 94 -24.45 -8.31 2.88
N ILE A 95 -24.75 -8.48 1.59
CA ILE A 95 -24.45 -9.70 0.84
C ILE A 95 -23.25 -9.43 -0.06
N MET A 96 -22.20 -10.25 0.05
CA MET A 96 -20.94 -10.11 -0.68
C MET A 96 -20.81 -11.23 -1.72
N GLY A 97 -21.33 -11.02 -2.95
CA GLY A 97 -21.36 -12.06 -3.97
C GLY A 97 -20.01 -12.49 -4.55
N LYS A 98 -18.95 -11.65 -4.50
CA LYS A 98 -17.60 -12.06 -4.94
C LYS A 98 -17.04 -13.25 -4.15
N ILE A 99 -17.45 -13.36 -2.89
CA ILE A 99 -16.94 -14.36 -1.93
C ILE A 99 -18.06 -15.23 -1.36
N ASN A 100 -19.30 -15.08 -1.84
CA ASN A 100 -20.51 -15.75 -1.36
C ASN A 100 -20.67 -15.72 0.18
N LYS A 101 -20.49 -14.55 0.80
CA LYS A 101 -20.65 -14.37 2.26
C LYS A 101 -21.75 -13.38 2.59
N ALA A 102 -22.50 -13.65 3.65
CA ALA A 102 -23.34 -12.64 4.31
C ALA A 102 -22.51 -11.99 5.42
N LEU A 103 -22.44 -10.67 5.39
CA LEU A 103 -21.61 -9.88 6.26
C LEU A 103 -22.51 -9.08 7.21
N VAL A 104 -22.37 -9.36 8.50
CA VAL A 104 -23.12 -8.69 9.57
C VAL A 104 -22.17 -7.77 10.31
N ARG A 105 -22.45 -6.47 10.30
CA ARG A 105 -21.69 -5.44 11.01
C ARG A 105 -22.55 -4.79 12.06
N TYR A 106 -22.06 -4.69 13.27
CA TYR A 106 -22.77 -4.01 14.35
C TYR A 106 -21.78 -3.39 15.34
N VAL A 107 -22.23 -2.40 16.08
CA VAL A 107 -21.44 -1.76 17.12
C VAL A 107 -21.65 -2.51 18.42
N ARG A 108 -20.54 -2.82 19.10
CA ARG A 108 -20.55 -3.46 20.42
C ARG A 108 -20.86 -2.45 21.51
N ASP A 109 -21.16 -2.94 22.71
CA ASP A 109 -21.25 -2.15 23.93
C ASP A 109 -20.02 -1.25 24.19
N ASP A 110 -18.82 -1.71 23.85
CA ASP A 110 -17.56 -0.93 23.94
C ASP A 110 -17.41 0.16 22.85
N GLY A 111 -18.44 0.33 22.01
CA GLY A 111 -18.50 1.36 20.98
C GLY A 111 -17.70 1.05 19.71
N LYS A 112 -16.99 -0.08 19.64
CA LYS A 112 -16.23 -0.50 18.44
C LYS A 112 -17.09 -1.31 17.47
N LEU A 113 -16.74 -1.26 16.20
CA LEU A 113 -17.41 -2.03 15.14
C LEU A 113 -16.96 -3.49 15.17
N HIS A 114 -17.90 -4.43 15.24
CA HIS A 114 -17.67 -5.86 15.07
C HIS A 114 -18.20 -6.32 13.71
N THR A 115 -17.48 -7.22 13.05
CA THR A 115 -17.86 -7.78 11.74
C THR A 115 -17.86 -9.30 11.81
N VAL A 116 -18.99 -9.92 11.45
CA VAL A 116 -19.15 -11.37 11.37
C VAL A 116 -19.37 -11.77 9.92
N ASN A 117 -18.61 -12.75 9.46
CA ASN A 117 -18.66 -13.27 8.09
C ASN A 117 -19.30 -14.67 8.10
N LEU A 118 -20.55 -14.76 7.66
CA LEU A 118 -21.29 -16.02 7.57
C LEU A 118 -21.17 -16.58 6.16
N GLN A 119 -20.68 -17.81 6.05
CA GLN A 119 -20.42 -18.50 4.78
C GLN A 119 -21.69 -19.05 4.15
N SER A 120 -21.75 -19.05 2.82
CA SER A 120 -22.78 -19.73 2.05
C SER A 120 -22.25 -20.07 0.67
N THR A 121 -22.83 -21.08 0.01
CA THR A 121 -22.33 -21.52 -1.30
C THR A 121 -22.86 -20.68 -2.45
N ASN A 122 -24.09 -20.12 -2.35
CA ASN A 122 -24.78 -19.48 -3.49
C ASN A 122 -25.68 -18.31 -3.04
N LEU A 123 -25.11 -17.14 -2.71
CA LEU A 123 -25.88 -15.93 -2.34
C LEU A 123 -26.06 -14.94 -3.51
N ALA A 124 -25.22 -15.03 -4.54
CA ALA A 124 -25.28 -14.18 -5.72
C ALA A 124 -24.98 -15.01 -6.97
N ASP A 125 -25.91 -15.89 -7.34
CA ASP A 125 -25.84 -16.78 -8.50
C ASP A 125 -26.81 -16.35 -9.62
N GLY A 126 -27.45 -15.19 -9.49
CA GLY A 126 -28.46 -14.69 -10.41
C GLY A 126 -29.86 -15.28 -10.21
N ARG A 127 -30.05 -16.21 -9.27
CA ARG A 127 -31.35 -16.76 -8.88
C ARG A 127 -31.92 -16.03 -7.67
N THR A 128 -33.24 -16.15 -7.45
CA THR A 128 -33.89 -15.65 -6.24
C THR A 128 -33.50 -16.55 -5.06
N GLN A 129 -32.96 -15.95 -4.00
CA GLN A 129 -32.53 -16.60 -2.78
C GLN A 129 -33.40 -16.10 -1.62
N SER A 130 -33.79 -17.02 -0.73
CA SER A 130 -34.47 -16.68 0.53
C SER A 130 -33.50 -16.81 1.69
N ILE A 131 -33.39 -15.78 2.52
CA ILE A 131 -32.54 -15.78 3.70
C ILE A 131 -33.30 -15.47 4.98
N ILE A 132 -32.88 -16.10 6.07
CA ILE A 132 -33.28 -15.77 7.44
C ILE A 132 -32.00 -15.62 8.25
N LEU A 133 -31.74 -14.42 8.75
CA LEU A 133 -30.70 -14.18 9.74
C LEU A 133 -31.34 -14.11 11.12
N ARG A 134 -31.02 -15.08 11.98
CA ARG A 134 -31.38 -15.03 13.40
C ARG A 134 -30.27 -14.33 14.17
N VAL A 135 -30.64 -13.30 14.92
CA VAL A 135 -29.82 -12.60 15.89
C VAL A 135 -30.34 -13.00 17.28
N GLY A 136 -29.73 -14.02 17.87
CA GLY A 136 -30.14 -14.58 19.15
C GLY A 136 -29.20 -14.17 20.29
N GLY A 137 -29.71 -14.15 21.52
CA GLY A 137 -28.91 -13.84 22.70
C GLY A 137 -28.78 -12.33 23.01
N LEU A 138 -29.74 -11.52 22.54
CA LEU A 138 -29.82 -10.07 22.81
C LEU A 138 -29.96 -9.71 24.30
N GLN A 139 -30.42 -10.67 25.12
CA GLN A 139 -30.60 -10.53 26.57
C GLN A 139 -29.70 -11.50 27.37
N ARG A 140 -28.76 -12.18 26.71
CA ARG A 140 -27.82 -13.13 27.33
C ARG A 140 -26.43 -12.50 27.39
N GLU A 141 -25.46 -13.16 28.01
CA GLU A 141 -24.07 -12.65 28.03
C GLU A 141 -23.42 -12.65 26.64
N ASN A 142 -23.82 -13.61 25.78
CA ASN A 142 -23.22 -13.82 24.47
C ASN A 142 -24.28 -13.78 23.37
N LEU A 143 -23.99 -13.03 22.30
CA LEU A 143 -24.78 -12.97 21.08
C LEU A 143 -24.47 -14.19 20.20
N SER A 144 -25.44 -14.60 19.39
CA SER A 144 -25.32 -15.67 18.40
C SER A 144 -25.99 -15.24 17.10
N LEU A 145 -25.37 -15.58 15.98
CA LEU A 145 -25.88 -15.34 14.63
C LEU A 145 -26.03 -16.66 13.90
N GLU A 146 -27.19 -16.92 13.32
CA GLU A 146 -27.44 -18.09 12.48
C GLU A 146 -27.99 -17.63 11.14
N LEU A 147 -27.34 -17.99 10.04
CA LEU A 147 -27.78 -17.70 8.69
C LEU A 147 -28.44 -18.94 8.09
N TYR A 148 -29.70 -18.83 7.74
CA TYR A 148 -30.42 -19.82 6.95
C TYR A 148 -30.56 -19.30 5.52
N VAL A 149 -30.27 -20.16 4.55
CA VAL A 149 -30.44 -19.87 3.11
C VAL A 149 -31.31 -20.98 2.52
N ASN A 150 -32.41 -20.61 1.87
CA ASN A 150 -33.41 -21.53 1.30
C ASN A 150 -33.83 -22.62 2.31
N CYS A 151 -34.19 -22.19 3.52
CA CYS A 151 -34.68 -23.02 4.62
C CYS A 151 -33.66 -24.02 5.23
N ARG A 152 -32.36 -23.88 4.90
CA ARG A 152 -31.27 -24.69 5.50
C ARG A 152 -30.29 -23.80 6.25
N LEU A 153 -29.79 -24.27 7.39
CA LEU A 153 -28.72 -23.58 8.11
C LEU A 153 -27.46 -23.60 7.24
N ALA A 154 -27.00 -22.43 6.82
CA ALA A 154 -25.81 -22.25 5.99
C ALA A 154 -24.55 -22.08 6.84
N ASP A 155 -24.63 -21.23 7.88
CA ASP A 155 -23.53 -21.00 8.81
C ASP A 155 -24.05 -20.43 10.13
N SER A 156 -23.25 -20.52 11.19
CA SER A 156 -23.56 -19.98 12.51
C SER A 156 -22.31 -19.49 13.24
N ALA A 157 -22.46 -18.41 14.00
CA ALA A 157 -21.43 -17.86 14.87
C ALA A 157 -22.00 -17.73 16.29
N GLN A 158 -21.30 -18.29 17.27
CA GLN A 158 -21.67 -18.29 18.68
C GLN A 158 -20.64 -17.51 19.51
N ARG A 159 -21.00 -17.11 20.73
CA ARG A 159 -20.11 -16.38 21.65
C ARG A 159 -19.62 -15.04 21.08
N LEU A 160 -20.53 -14.31 20.44
CA LEU A 160 -20.26 -12.99 19.89
C LEU A 160 -20.48 -11.89 20.94
N PRO A 161 -19.75 -10.76 20.87
CA PRO A 161 -19.96 -9.61 21.75
C PRO A 161 -21.38 -9.04 21.64
N GLN A 162 -21.87 -8.45 22.73
CA GLN A 162 -23.20 -7.84 22.77
C GLN A 162 -23.34 -6.66 21.82
N LEU A 163 -24.56 -6.49 21.29
CA LEU A 163 -24.92 -5.40 20.39
C LEU A 163 -25.35 -4.17 21.21
N VAL A 164 -24.88 -2.98 20.85
CA VAL A 164 -25.25 -1.73 21.52
C VAL A 164 -26.74 -1.45 21.35
N ALA A 165 -27.41 -1.00 22.41
CA ALA A 165 -28.79 -0.55 22.31
C ALA A 165 -28.91 0.65 21.37
N LEU A 166 -30.03 0.73 20.65
CA LEU A 166 -30.37 1.92 19.87
C LEU A 166 -30.64 3.11 20.81
N PRO A 167 -30.35 4.35 20.35
CA PRO A 167 -30.64 5.56 21.13
C PRO A 167 -32.15 5.67 21.43
N GLU A 168 -32.48 6.38 22.51
CA GLU A 168 -33.88 6.60 22.90
C GLU A 168 -34.58 7.55 21.91
N GLU A 169 -33.81 8.49 21.33
CA GLU A 169 -34.28 9.40 20.29
C GLU A 169 -34.29 8.70 18.92
N ALA A 170 -35.46 8.22 18.50
CA ALA A 170 -35.64 7.54 17.22
C ALA A 170 -35.24 8.39 15.99
N GLU A 171 -35.24 9.72 16.11
CA GLU A 171 -34.86 10.67 15.04
C GLU A 171 -33.37 10.62 14.68
N LEU A 172 -32.53 10.10 15.57
CA LEU A 172 -31.08 9.95 15.36
C LEU A 172 -30.74 8.70 14.54
N VAL A 173 -31.70 7.81 14.27
CA VAL A 173 -31.48 6.55 13.55
C VAL A 173 -32.04 6.64 12.12
N GLU A 174 -31.18 6.36 11.14
CA GLU A 174 -31.53 6.23 9.74
C GLU A 174 -31.65 4.75 9.36
N ILE A 175 -32.78 4.36 8.74
CA ILE A 175 -33.00 3.02 8.18
C ILE A 175 -32.64 3.06 6.69
N ARG A 176 -31.77 2.14 6.24
CA ARG A 176 -31.49 1.92 4.81
C ARG A 176 -31.90 0.52 4.40
N ASN A 177 -32.73 0.40 3.37
CA ASN A 177 -33.12 -0.87 2.77
C ASN A 177 -32.46 -1.06 1.39
N GLY A 178 -32.27 -2.32 1.00
CA GLY A 178 -31.58 -2.70 -0.22
C GLY A 178 -32.35 -2.43 -1.52
N TYR A 179 -33.62 -2.01 -1.47
CA TYR A 179 -34.52 -1.96 -2.65
C TYR A 179 -33.91 -1.16 -3.82
N LYS A 180 -33.54 0.10 -3.58
CA LYS A 180 -32.94 0.96 -4.61
C LYS A 180 -31.52 0.51 -4.99
N ALA A 181 -30.75 0.00 -4.03
CA ALA A 181 -29.38 -0.42 -4.25
C ALA A 181 -29.30 -1.68 -5.13
N TYR A 182 -30.16 -2.66 -4.89
CA TYR A 182 -30.20 -3.92 -5.64
C TYR A 182 -30.79 -3.68 -7.04
N SER A 183 -31.79 -2.80 -7.18
CA SER A 183 -32.32 -2.42 -8.49
C SER A 183 -31.26 -1.80 -9.41
N ARG A 184 -30.37 -0.93 -8.87
CA ARG A 184 -29.23 -0.38 -9.63
C ARG A 184 -28.22 -1.43 -10.08
N LEU A 185 -28.13 -2.54 -9.36
CA LEU A 185 -27.24 -3.67 -9.65
C LEU A 185 -27.90 -4.71 -10.57
N GLN A 186 -29.01 -4.40 -11.24
CA GLN A 186 -29.81 -5.37 -12.02
C GLN A 186 -30.33 -6.56 -11.18
N GLY A 187 -30.44 -6.39 -9.86
CA GLY A 187 -31.05 -7.32 -8.93
C GLY A 187 -32.42 -6.84 -8.44
N SER A 188 -33.02 -7.58 -7.52
CA SER A 188 -34.30 -7.23 -6.88
C SER A 188 -34.31 -7.64 -5.40
N VAL A 189 -35.07 -6.91 -4.58
CA VAL A 189 -35.45 -7.34 -3.23
C VAL A 189 -36.97 -7.46 -3.25
N GLU A 190 -37.47 -8.69 -3.21
CA GLU A 190 -38.90 -9.02 -3.32
C GLU A 190 -39.61 -8.87 -1.96
N ASN A 191 -38.93 -9.26 -0.88
CA ASN A 191 -39.39 -8.95 0.48
C ASN A 191 -38.21 -8.59 1.38
N LEU A 192 -38.49 -7.77 2.40
CA LEU A 192 -37.58 -7.50 3.50
C LEU A 192 -38.41 -7.21 4.76
N LYS A 193 -38.39 -8.15 5.71
CA LYS A 193 -39.18 -8.09 6.94
C LYS A 193 -38.28 -8.26 8.15
N LEU A 194 -38.59 -7.53 9.20
CA LEU A 194 -37.97 -7.67 10.51
C LEU A 194 -39.00 -8.28 11.48
N ALA A 195 -38.73 -9.48 11.97
CA ALA A 195 -39.56 -10.15 12.96
C ALA A 195 -38.90 -10.05 14.34
N LEU A 196 -39.59 -9.35 15.23
CA LEU A 196 -39.21 -9.12 16.62
C LEU A 196 -39.80 -10.25 17.47
N GLY A 197 -38.97 -11.12 18.03
CA GLY A 197 -39.40 -12.30 18.79
C GLY A 197 -39.77 -13.51 17.94
N GLY A 198 -40.20 -14.58 18.62
CA GLY A 198 -40.61 -15.84 17.98
C GLY A 198 -39.50 -16.89 17.85
N THR A 199 -39.80 -17.96 17.10
CA THR A 199 -38.88 -19.06 16.78
C THR A 199 -38.45 -19.03 15.31
N VAL A 200 -37.37 -19.75 14.97
CA VAL A 200 -36.94 -19.94 13.57
C VAL A 200 -38.08 -20.47 12.70
N ALA A 201 -38.92 -21.38 13.23
CA ALA A 201 -40.08 -21.91 12.51
C ALA A 201 -41.10 -20.82 12.14
N SER A 202 -41.33 -19.88 13.06
CA SER A 202 -42.25 -18.75 12.82
C SER A 202 -41.67 -17.68 11.88
N ALA A 203 -40.35 -17.47 11.89
CA ALA A 203 -39.67 -16.64 10.90
C ALA A 203 -39.68 -17.32 9.51
N GLY A 204 -39.57 -18.65 9.47
CA GLY A 204 -39.70 -19.47 8.27
C GLY A 204 -41.07 -19.38 7.61
N ALA A 205 -42.14 -19.27 8.40
CA ALA A 205 -43.49 -19.06 7.87
C ALA A 205 -43.66 -17.71 7.12
N LEU A 206 -42.75 -16.73 7.33
CA LEU A 206 -42.77 -15.46 6.60
C LEU A 206 -42.14 -15.55 5.19
N THR A 207 -41.45 -16.66 4.89
CA THR A 207 -40.76 -16.94 3.62
C THR A 207 -41.10 -18.32 3.04
N ASP A 208 -42.26 -18.88 3.42
CA ASP A 208 -42.75 -20.19 2.98
C ASP A 208 -41.77 -21.36 3.19
N CYS A 209 -41.00 -21.33 4.30
CA CYS A 209 -40.06 -22.38 4.68
C CYS A 209 -40.69 -23.42 5.65
N PRO A 210 -40.79 -24.72 5.27
CA PRO A 210 -41.31 -25.76 6.16
C PRO A 210 -40.22 -26.27 7.10
N PHE A 211 -40.05 -25.64 8.27
CA PHE A 211 -39.26 -26.22 9.35
C PHE A 211 -40.11 -27.29 10.05
N GLN A 212 -39.72 -28.58 9.92
CA GLN A 212 -40.34 -29.66 10.70
C GLN A 212 -40.06 -29.41 12.19
N GLY A 213 -41.07 -28.97 12.91
CA GLY A 213 -41.00 -28.76 14.35
C GLY A 213 -40.99 -30.10 15.08
N ASP A 214 -40.03 -30.25 15.98
CA ASP A 214 -40.05 -31.23 17.07
C ASP A 214 -41.42 -31.25 17.73
N SER A 215 -42.07 -32.40 17.65
CA SER A 215 -43.25 -32.75 18.44
C SER A 215 -42.96 -34.09 19.12
N SER A 216 -42.19 -34.02 20.19
CA SER A 216 -42.09 -35.08 21.20
C SER A 216 -43.43 -35.22 21.92
N SER A 217 -44.18 -36.29 21.66
CA SER A 217 -45.26 -36.81 22.53
C SER A 217 -45.74 -38.21 22.10
N TYR A 218 -45.60 -39.16 23.03
CA TYR A 218 -46.31 -40.45 23.21
C TYR A 218 -46.28 -41.52 22.11
N ASN A 219 -45.69 -42.68 22.44
CA ASN A 219 -46.44 -43.93 22.28
C ASN A 219 -46.04 -45.03 23.28
N ILE A 220 -47.08 -45.79 23.62
CA ILE A 220 -47.23 -46.78 24.69
C ILE A 220 -46.55 -48.10 24.33
N GLY A 221 -46.13 -48.84 25.36
CA GLY A 221 -45.29 -50.03 25.24
C GLY A 221 -45.92 -51.23 24.53
N PHE A 222 -45.04 -52.00 23.89
CA PHE A 222 -45.12 -53.45 23.70
C PHE A 222 -43.71 -54.02 23.92
N HIS A 223 -43.60 -55.05 24.75
CA HIS A 223 -42.34 -55.77 25.01
C HIS A 223 -42.14 -56.82 23.92
N GLU A 224 -41.06 -56.72 23.16
CA GLU A 224 -40.55 -57.76 22.26
C GLU A 224 -39.09 -58.11 22.61
N PRO A 225 -38.62 -59.33 22.29
CA PRO A 225 -37.48 -59.97 22.95
C PRO A 225 -36.16 -59.23 22.68
N ARG A 226 -35.40 -58.97 23.74
CA ARG A 226 -34.07 -58.35 23.66
C ARG A 226 -33.12 -59.21 22.82
N SER A 227 -32.66 -58.67 21.69
CA SER A 227 -31.53 -59.19 20.90
C SER A 227 -30.29 -59.32 21.79
N ARG A 228 -29.51 -60.39 21.61
CA ARG A 228 -28.26 -60.63 22.37
C ARG A 228 -27.13 -59.70 21.93
N CYS A 229 -27.30 -59.01 20.81
CA CYS A 229 -26.47 -57.90 20.36
C CYS A 229 -26.95 -56.54 20.92
N GLN A 230 -27.84 -56.52 21.92
CA GLN A 230 -28.32 -55.28 22.53
C GLN A 230 -28.30 -55.34 24.08
N PRO A 231 -27.39 -54.60 24.75
CA PRO A 231 -26.42 -53.63 24.18
C PRO A 231 -25.32 -54.32 23.36
N ASN A 232 -24.80 -53.64 22.31
CA ASN A 232 -23.82 -54.22 21.37
C ASN A 232 -22.51 -54.59 22.08
N PRO A 233 -22.16 -55.89 22.17
CA PRO A 233 -20.95 -56.34 22.86
C PRO A 233 -19.68 -56.24 21.99
N CYS A 234 -19.82 -55.94 20.70
CA CYS A 234 -18.71 -55.80 19.77
C CYS A 234 -18.14 -54.37 19.75
N PHE A 235 -16.89 -54.23 19.31
CA PHE A 235 -16.25 -52.93 19.16
C PHE A 235 -17.06 -52.02 18.22
N ASN A 236 -17.05 -50.71 18.46
CA ASN A 236 -17.87 -49.76 17.69
C ASN A 236 -17.49 -49.82 16.19
N GLY A 237 -18.48 -50.05 15.33
CA GLY A 237 -18.28 -50.26 13.88
C GLY A 237 -18.05 -51.72 13.46
N VAL A 238 -17.93 -52.68 14.39
CA VAL A 238 -17.85 -54.12 14.11
C VAL A 238 -19.25 -54.75 14.09
N PRO A 239 -19.62 -55.51 13.05
CA PRO A 239 -20.92 -56.17 13.00
C PRO A 239 -21.01 -57.28 14.06
N CYS A 240 -22.10 -57.26 14.84
CA CYS A 240 -22.46 -58.31 15.79
C CYS A 240 -23.40 -59.31 15.13
N MET A 241 -23.03 -60.59 15.15
CA MET A 241 -23.83 -61.70 14.62
C MET A 241 -24.32 -62.57 15.77
N GLU A 242 -25.63 -62.85 15.83
CA GLU A 242 -26.17 -63.78 16.83
C GLU A 242 -25.85 -65.23 16.44
N ILE A 243 -25.44 -66.03 17.43
CA ILE A 243 -25.15 -67.45 17.24
C ILE A 243 -25.88 -68.28 18.30
N TYR A 244 -26.17 -69.54 17.98
CA TYR A 244 -26.91 -70.44 18.86
C TYR A 244 -26.05 -71.06 19.98
N GLU A 245 -24.73 -70.86 19.94
CA GLU A 245 -23.75 -71.36 20.91
C GLU A 245 -23.39 -70.27 21.94
N PHE A 246 -23.18 -70.65 23.20
CA PHE A 246 -22.78 -69.73 24.27
C PHE A 246 -21.42 -69.06 23.92
N PRO A 247 -21.27 -67.72 23.97
CA PRO A 247 -22.07 -66.69 24.69
C PRO A 247 -23.26 -66.08 23.92
N GLY A 248 -23.64 -66.62 22.77
CA GLY A 248 -24.83 -66.22 22.01
C GLY A 248 -24.63 -65.11 20.99
N TYR A 249 -23.39 -64.65 20.81
CA TYR A 249 -23.00 -63.64 19.81
C TYR A 249 -21.56 -63.89 19.33
N ARG A 250 -21.24 -63.43 18.12
CA ARG A 250 -19.88 -63.40 17.55
C ARG A 250 -19.66 -62.05 16.88
N CYS A 251 -18.51 -61.44 17.15
CA CYS A 251 -18.10 -60.20 16.50
C CYS A 251 -17.37 -60.49 15.19
N GLY A 252 -17.61 -59.65 14.18
CA GLY A 252 -16.83 -59.66 12.94
C GLY A 252 -15.38 -59.21 13.12
N PRO A 253 -14.60 -59.13 12.03
CA PRO A 253 -13.24 -58.59 12.07
C PRO A 253 -13.25 -57.11 12.50
N CYS A 254 -12.14 -56.65 13.09
CA CYS A 254 -11.96 -55.23 13.42
C CYS A 254 -12.03 -54.36 12.14
N PRO A 255 -12.41 -53.08 12.27
CA PRO A 255 -12.40 -52.15 11.15
C PRO A 255 -11.01 -52.06 10.49
N VAL A 256 -10.98 -51.73 9.21
CA VAL A 256 -9.72 -51.53 8.45
C VAL A 256 -8.88 -50.46 9.16
N GLY A 257 -7.59 -50.71 9.40
CA GLY A 257 -6.74 -49.82 10.22
C GLY A 257 -6.63 -50.25 11.69
N MET A 258 -7.35 -51.29 12.10
CA MET A 258 -7.29 -51.83 13.46
C MET A 258 -7.06 -53.34 13.47
N THR A 259 -6.46 -53.85 14.54
CA THR A 259 -6.20 -55.27 14.77
C THR A 259 -6.81 -55.73 16.09
N GLY A 260 -7.26 -56.98 16.16
CA GLY A 260 -7.88 -57.53 17.36
C GLY A 260 -8.86 -58.66 17.09
N ASN A 261 -9.64 -59.01 18.11
CA ASN A 261 -10.58 -60.14 18.11
C ASN A 261 -12.04 -59.73 17.86
N GLY A 262 -12.29 -58.49 17.43
CA GLY A 262 -13.63 -57.95 17.14
C GLY A 262 -14.41 -57.44 18.35
N THR A 263 -14.08 -57.87 19.58
CA THR A 263 -14.57 -57.25 20.82
C THR A 263 -13.62 -56.17 21.34
N HIS A 264 -12.31 -56.41 21.22
CA HIS A 264 -11.25 -55.45 21.52
C HIS A 264 -10.43 -55.21 20.25
N CYS A 265 -10.51 -53.99 19.72
CA CYS A 265 -9.73 -53.55 18.56
C CYS A 265 -8.72 -52.48 19.02
N GLN A 266 -7.47 -52.64 18.57
CA GLN A 266 -6.38 -51.71 18.78
C GLN A 266 -5.95 -51.12 17.44
N ASP A 267 -5.52 -49.87 17.46
CA ASP A 267 -5.04 -49.15 16.30
C ASP A 267 -3.75 -49.78 15.75
N ILE A 268 -3.61 -49.85 14.42
CA ILE A 268 -2.37 -50.31 13.77
C ILE A 268 -1.51 -49.08 13.52
N ASP A 269 -0.30 -49.05 14.05
CA ASP A 269 0.65 -47.99 13.71
C ASP A 269 1.25 -48.23 12.31
N GLU A 270 0.59 -47.70 11.28
CA GLU A 270 1.07 -47.84 9.91
C GLU A 270 2.38 -47.06 9.67
N CYS A 271 2.67 -46.03 10.48
CA CYS A 271 3.90 -45.26 10.39
C CYS A 271 5.12 -46.07 10.80
N ALA A 272 5.02 -46.85 11.88
CA ALA A 272 6.09 -47.72 12.34
C ALA A 272 6.38 -48.89 11.39
N VAL A 273 5.35 -49.40 10.70
CA VAL A 273 5.44 -50.66 9.93
C VAL A 273 5.63 -50.44 8.42
N ALA A 274 4.96 -49.45 7.81
CA ALA A 274 4.97 -49.26 6.36
C ALA A 274 5.78 -48.03 5.89
N GLN A 275 6.05 -47.06 6.77
CA GLN A 275 6.73 -45.80 6.46
C GLN A 275 6.23 -45.16 5.15
N PRO A 276 4.93 -44.81 5.06
CA PRO A 276 4.31 -44.35 3.81
C PRO A 276 4.69 -42.92 3.40
N CYS A 277 5.30 -42.13 4.30
CA CYS A 277 5.59 -40.71 4.06
C CYS A 277 7.01 -40.47 3.54
N TYR A 278 7.26 -39.28 2.99
CA TYR A 278 8.55 -38.92 2.36
C TYR A 278 9.74 -39.06 3.33
N SER A 279 9.52 -38.72 4.60
CA SER A 279 10.45 -39.01 5.68
C SER A 279 9.75 -39.76 6.81
N PRO A 280 10.45 -40.63 7.55
CA PRO A 280 9.85 -41.38 8.67
C PRO A 280 9.24 -40.46 9.74
N ASN A 281 9.82 -39.28 9.95
CA ASN A 281 9.37 -38.31 10.96
C ASN A 281 8.13 -37.50 10.51
N ALA A 282 7.77 -37.56 9.23
CA ALA A 282 6.62 -36.87 8.68
C ALA A 282 5.32 -37.71 8.75
N CYS A 283 5.39 -38.95 9.23
CA CYS A 283 4.22 -39.80 9.38
C CYS A 283 3.57 -39.60 10.74
N VAL A 284 2.28 -39.28 10.74
CA VAL A 284 1.49 -39.16 11.97
C VAL A 284 0.46 -40.27 12.00
N ASN A 285 0.63 -41.19 12.95
CA ASN A 285 -0.35 -42.23 13.22
C ASN A 285 -1.62 -41.61 13.82
N THR A 286 -2.78 -42.01 13.33
CA THR A 286 -4.08 -41.53 13.78
C THR A 286 -4.96 -42.69 14.22
N VAL A 287 -5.95 -42.44 15.07
CA VAL A 287 -6.90 -43.50 15.42
C VAL A 287 -7.65 -43.90 14.15
N ASN A 288 -7.51 -45.16 13.73
CA ASN A 288 -8.09 -45.75 12.52
C ASN A 288 -7.42 -45.31 11.21
N GLY A 289 -6.10 -45.10 11.18
CA GLY A 289 -5.31 -44.89 9.96
C GLY A 289 -4.10 -43.98 10.15
N PHE A 290 -3.57 -43.43 9.05
CA PHE A 290 -2.41 -42.54 9.11
C PHE A 290 -2.56 -41.34 8.17
N ARG A 291 -1.81 -40.28 8.47
CA ARG A 291 -1.59 -39.17 7.54
C ARG A 291 -0.12 -38.83 7.42
N CYS A 292 0.26 -38.35 6.25
CA CYS A 292 1.56 -37.72 6.04
C CYS A 292 1.46 -36.21 6.21
N GLU A 293 2.45 -35.64 6.88
CA GLU A 293 2.69 -34.20 6.88
C GLU A 293 3.03 -33.72 5.45
N PRO A 294 2.82 -32.42 5.16
CA PRO A 294 3.17 -31.85 3.85
C PRO A 294 4.65 -32.06 3.49
N CYS A 295 4.94 -32.01 2.18
CA CYS A 295 6.32 -32.07 1.71
C CYS A 295 7.19 -30.95 2.32
N PRO A 296 8.51 -31.17 2.47
CA PRO A 296 9.43 -30.15 2.95
C PRO A 296 9.37 -28.86 2.09
N PRO A 297 9.76 -27.70 2.63
CA PRO A 297 9.87 -26.47 1.85
C PRO A 297 10.70 -26.67 0.58
N GLY A 298 10.22 -26.13 -0.55
CA GLY A 298 10.83 -26.32 -1.88
C GLY A 298 10.36 -27.56 -2.63
N TYR A 299 9.51 -28.39 -2.01
CA TYR A 299 8.93 -29.58 -2.66
C TYR A 299 7.41 -29.55 -2.63
N TRP A 300 6.80 -30.10 -3.66
CA TRP A 300 5.36 -30.30 -3.77
C TRP A 300 5.03 -31.79 -3.93
N GLY A 301 3.98 -32.21 -3.23
CA GLY A 301 3.44 -33.55 -3.31
C GLY A 301 1.99 -33.57 -2.88
N LYS A 302 1.23 -34.51 -3.41
CA LYS A 302 -0.18 -34.67 -3.04
C LYS A 302 -0.29 -35.11 -1.58
N PRO A 303 -1.27 -34.60 -0.80
CA PRO A 303 -1.47 -35.04 0.57
C PRO A 303 -1.86 -36.53 0.59
N VAL A 304 -1.17 -37.32 1.42
CA VAL A 304 -1.45 -38.75 1.59
C VAL A 304 -2.17 -38.96 2.92
N LEU A 305 -3.41 -39.43 2.82
CA LEU A 305 -4.25 -39.91 3.91
C LEU A 305 -4.70 -41.32 3.55
N GLY A 306 -4.60 -42.26 4.48
CA GLY A 306 -4.90 -43.66 4.22
C GLY A 306 -5.31 -44.40 5.48
N VAL A 307 -5.98 -45.52 5.28
CA VAL A 307 -6.42 -46.40 6.37
C VAL A 307 -5.94 -47.81 6.08
N GLY A 308 -5.28 -48.43 7.06
CA GLY A 308 -4.84 -49.82 6.95
C GLY A 308 -3.49 -50.02 6.26
N LEU A 309 -2.86 -51.14 6.63
CA LEU A 309 -1.48 -51.44 6.28
C LEU A 309 -1.25 -51.70 4.78
N GLU A 310 -2.23 -52.27 4.07
CA GLU A 310 -2.11 -52.53 2.62
C GLU A 310 -2.06 -51.23 1.80
N TYR A 311 -2.86 -50.24 2.19
CA TYR A 311 -2.85 -48.93 1.58
C TYR A 311 -1.52 -48.21 1.86
N ALA A 312 -1.05 -48.25 3.11
CA ALA A 312 0.23 -47.65 3.51
C ALA A 312 1.44 -48.24 2.77
N LYS A 313 1.41 -49.53 2.40
CA LYS A 313 2.49 -50.17 1.62
C LYS A 313 2.46 -49.79 0.13
N SER A 314 1.28 -49.54 -0.41
CA SER A 314 1.06 -49.36 -1.84
C SER A 314 1.14 -47.90 -2.27
N TYR A 315 0.78 -46.97 -1.39
CA TYR A 315 0.71 -45.54 -1.68
C TYR A 315 1.71 -44.78 -0.81
N LYS A 316 2.89 -44.50 -1.38
CA LYS A 316 3.94 -43.69 -0.76
C LYS A 316 3.81 -42.22 -1.17
N GLN A 317 4.14 -41.32 -0.25
CA GLN A 317 4.21 -39.89 -0.53
C GLN A 317 5.41 -39.57 -1.42
N GLU A 318 5.13 -39.03 -2.60
CA GLU A 318 6.12 -38.52 -3.53
C GLU A 318 6.20 -36.99 -3.41
N CYS A 319 7.39 -36.47 -3.16
CA CYS A 319 7.68 -35.04 -3.10
C CYS A 319 8.61 -34.69 -4.26
N LEU A 320 8.14 -33.84 -5.17
CA LEU A 320 8.89 -33.35 -6.33
C LEU A 320 9.35 -31.92 -6.07
N ASP A 321 10.50 -31.59 -6.63
CA ASP A 321 11.05 -30.24 -6.60
C ASP A 321 10.08 -29.23 -7.24
N ILE A 322 9.90 -28.07 -6.61
CA ILE A 322 9.12 -26.97 -7.18
C ILE A 322 10.07 -26.13 -8.01
N ASP A 323 9.79 -25.98 -9.31
CA ASP A 323 10.54 -25.02 -10.12
C ASP A 323 10.03 -23.59 -9.85
N GLU A 324 10.65 -22.91 -8.88
CA GLU A 324 10.22 -21.57 -8.49
C GLU A 324 10.44 -20.55 -9.60
N CYS A 325 11.33 -20.82 -10.56
CA CYS A 325 11.55 -19.93 -11.70
C CYS A 325 10.36 -19.89 -12.68
N VAL A 326 9.49 -20.91 -12.66
CA VAL A 326 8.32 -21.03 -13.53
C VAL A 326 7.03 -20.81 -12.74
N GLU A 327 6.90 -21.44 -11.58
CA GLU A 327 5.65 -21.47 -10.80
C GLU A 327 5.46 -20.21 -9.94
N VAL A 328 6.54 -19.49 -9.59
CA VAL A 328 6.48 -18.28 -8.77
C VAL A 328 6.80 -17.04 -9.61
N ALA A 329 5.77 -16.23 -9.86
CA ALA A 329 5.96 -14.91 -10.47
C ALA A 329 6.84 -14.05 -9.54
N TYR A 330 7.89 -13.46 -10.11
CA TYR A 330 8.88 -12.62 -9.40
C TYR A 330 9.75 -13.35 -8.38
N ALA A 331 10.07 -14.64 -8.61
CA ALA A 331 11.03 -15.38 -7.79
C ALA A 331 12.39 -14.65 -7.67
N CYS A 332 12.87 -14.09 -8.77
CA CYS A 332 14.05 -13.23 -8.81
C CYS A 332 13.69 -11.84 -9.32
N THR A 333 14.58 -10.87 -9.07
CA THR A 333 14.46 -9.51 -9.56
C THR A 333 14.22 -9.49 -11.07
N ALA A 334 13.31 -8.63 -11.53
CA ALA A 334 12.96 -8.52 -12.94
C ALA A 334 14.23 -8.32 -13.79
N ASN A 335 14.30 -8.99 -14.95
CA ASN A 335 15.48 -9.00 -15.83
C ASN A 335 16.74 -9.62 -15.23
N SER A 336 16.64 -10.43 -14.17
CA SER A 336 17.73 -11.32 -13.74
C SER A 336 17.52 -12.76 -14.20
N VAL A 337 18.60 -13.55 -14.18
CA VAL A 337 18.58 -14.98 -14.51
C VAL A 337 18.15 -15.77 -13.27
N CYS A 338 17.09 -16.58 -13.38
CA CYS A 338 16.69 -17.51 -12.32
C CYS A 338 17.22 -18.92 -12.64
N ILE A 339 17.79 -19.59 -11.64
CA ILE A 339 18.35 -20.94 -11.75
C ILE A 339 17.67 -21.83 -10.73
N ASN A 340 16.86 -22.79 -11.20
CA ASN A 340 16.21 -23.77 -10.33
C ASN A 340 17.24 -24.76 -9.77
N THR A 341 17.13 -25.12 -8.49
CA THR A 341 17.97 -26.11 -7.80
C THR A 341 17.11 -27.09 -7.01
N ILE A 342 17.63 -28.27 -6.68
CA ILE A 342 16.81 -29.26 -5.96
C ILE A 342 16.48 -28.75 -4.54
N GLY A 343 15.20 -28.50 -4.29
CA GLY A 343 14.61 -27.98 -3.06
C GLY A 343 14.69 -26.46 -2.88
N SER A 344 15.14 -25.70 -3.89
CA SER A 344 15.28 -24.24 -3.81
C SER A 344 15.61 -23.61 -5.18
N PHE A 345 15.75 -22.29 -5.26
CA PHE A 345 16.26 -21.61 -6.44
C PHE A 345 17.38 -20.62 -6.10
N LYS A 346 18.15 -20.26 -7.11
CA LYS A 346 19.18 -19.22 -7.02
C LYS A 346 18.98 -18.17 -8.09
N CYS A 347 19.04 -16.91 -7.66
CA CYS A 347 19.03 -15.78 -8.57
C CYS A 347 20.46 -15.44 -9.00
N GLY A 348 20.70 -15.48 -10.30
CA GLY A 348 21.95 -15.15 -10.94
C GLY A 348 22.07 -13.66 -11.32
N GLN A 349 23.01 -13.39 -12.21
CA GLN A 349 23.28 -12.05 -12.74
C GLN A 349 22.11 -11.50 -13.55
N CYS A 350 22.15 -10.18 -13.78
CA CYS A 350 21.24 -9.52 -14.71
C CYS A 350 21.39 -10.09 -16.13
N LYS A 351 20.28 -10.16 -16.87
CA LYS A 351 20.26 -10.59 -18.27
C LYS A 351 21.11 -9.63 -19.13
N ALA A 352 21.54 -10.09 -20.30
CA ALA A 352 22.32 -9.28 -21.23
C ALA A 352 21.61 -7.93 -21.51
N GLY A 353 22.36 -6.83 -21.42
CA GLY A 353 21.81 -5.47 -21.54
C GLY A 353 21.33 -4.84 -20.22
N TYR A 354 21.40 -5.57 -19.09
CA TYR A 354 21.03 -5.05 -17.77
C TYR A 354 22.20 -5.12 -16.79
N VAL A 355 22.27 -4.16 -15.88
CA VAL A 355 23.26 -4.03 -14.80
C VAL A 355 22.55 -3.79 -13.48
N GLY A 356 23.15 -4.25 -12.38
CA GLY A 356 22.59 -4.12 -11.05
C GLY A 356 22.69 -5.44 -10.26
N ASN A 357 21.83 -5.58 -9.26
CA ASN A 357 21.85 -6.72 -8.34
C ASN A 357 20.42 -7.11 -7.95
N GLN A 358 20.29 -8.12 -7.08
CA GLN A 358 18.99 -8.60 -6.63
C GLN A 358 18.29 -7.63 -5.65
N THR A 359 19.02 -6.72 -5.00
CA THR A 359 18.49 -5.78 -4.00
C THR A 359 17.96 -4.49 -4.63
N ASP A 360 18.78 -3.86 -5.47
CA ASP A 360 18.51 -2.57 -6.11
C ASP A 360 17.65 -2.74 -7.36
N GLY A 361 17.73 -3.89 -8.03
CA GLY A 361 17.10 -4.09 -9.33
C GLY A 361 18.11 -4.34 -10.44
N CYS A 362 17.68 -4.98 -11.53
CA CYS A 362 18.42 -5.01 -12.78
C CYS A 362 17.88 -3.93 -13.72
N PHE A 363 18.70 -2.90 -13.96
CA PHE A 363 18.38 -1.75 -14.80
C PHE A 363 19.04 -1.88 -16.15
N PRO A 364 18.46 -1.31 -17.21
CA PRO A 364 19.11 -1.29 -18.52
C PRO A 364 20.49 -0.62 -18.42
N ARG A 365 21.50 -1.23 -19.03
CA ARG A 365 22.84 -0.66 -19.10
C ARG A 365 22.79 0.57 -20.00
N LYS A 366 23.08 1.74 -19.43
CA LYS A 366 23.23 2.99 -20.18
C LYS A 366 24.33 2.82 -21.23
N THR A 367 24.02 3.09 -22.49
CA THR A 367 25.01 3.03 -23.58
C THR A 367 24.73 4.09 -24.64
N CYS A 368 25.78 4.57 -25.30
CA CYS A 368 25.65 5.50 -26.42
C CYS A 368 25.42 4.81 -27.77
N ALA A 369 25.54 3.48 -27.83
CA ALA A 369 25.53 2.71 -29.08
C ALA A 369 24.12 2.42 -29.62
N THR A 370 23.11 2.41 -28.75
CA THR A 370 21.72 2.06 -29.10
C THR A 370 20.75 3.11 -28.56
N LEU A 371 19.89 3.64 -29.42
CA LEU A 371 18.92 4.68 -29.07
C LEU A 371 17.97 4.27 -27.94
N ASP A 372 17.62 2.99 -27.83
CA ASP A 372 16.72 2.47 -26.79
C ASP A 372 17.28 2.59 -25.35
N PHE A 373 18.59 2.82 -25.22
CA PHE A 373 19.29 2.88 -23.93
C PHE A 373 20.19 4.12 -23.79
N ASN A 374 20.02 5.12 -24.65
CA ASN A 374 20.71 6.39 -24.54
C ASN A 374 20.00 7.27 -23.49
N PRO A 375 20.64 7.58 -22.35
CA PRO A 375 20.03 8.39 -21.29
C PRO A 375 19.98 9.89 -21.61
N CYS A 376 20.68 10.34 -22.65
CA CYS A 376 20.87 11.76 -22.94
C CYS A 376 19.69 12.38 -23.69
N HIS A 377 19.57 13.70 -23.59
CA HIS A 377 18.59 14.47 -24.35
C HIS A 377 18.80 14.30 -25.88
N SER A 378 17.73 14.46 -26.67
CA SER A 378 17.83 14.44 -28.15
C SER A 378 18.76 15.51 -28.73
N ARG A 379 19.02 16.58 -27.96
CA ARG A 379 19.93 17.69 -28.28
C ARG A 379 21.24 17.63 -27.47
N ALA A 380 21.58 16.46 -26.94
CA ALA A 380 22.82 16.20 -26.25
C ALA A 380 23.63 15.12 -26.96
N HIS A 381 24.95 15.18 -26.80
CA HIS A 381 25.85 14.13 -27.19
C HIS A 381 26.17 13.24 -25.99
N CYS A 382 26.19 11.93 -26.26
CA CYS A 382 26.48 10.90 -25.28
C CYS A 382 27.98 10.60 -25.31
N ILE A 383 28.63 10.71 -24.16
CA ILE A 383 30.07 10.53 -23.98
C ILE A 383 30.28 9.28 -23.11
N ILE A 384 31.21 8.42 -23.51
CA ILE A 384 31.63 7.28 -22.69
C ILE A 384 32.93 7.69 -21.99
N GLU A 385 32.86 7.80 -20.67
CA GLU A 385 34.00 8.13 -19.82
C GLU A 385 35.01 6.97 -19.76
N ARG A 386 36.25 7.26 -19.35
CA ARG A 386 37.32 6.25 -19.28
C ARG A 386 37.00 5.08 -18.33
N ASN A 387 36.14 5.31 -17.33
CA ASN A 387 35.68 4.30 -16.39
C ASN A 387 34.52 3.44 -16.93
N GLY A 388 34.02 3.74 -18.14
CA GLY A 388 32.89 3.07 -18.76
C GLY A 388 31.52 3.64 -18.39
N ASP A 389 31.46 4.71 -17.61
CA ASP A 389 30.23 5.46 -17.34
C ASP A 389 29.82 6.29 -18.56
N VAL A 390 28.52 6.63 -18.59
CA VAL A 390 27.95 7.45 -19.65
C VAL A 390 27.61 8.82 -19.08
N SER A 391 28.26 9.85 -19.61
CA SER A 391 27.96 11.26 -19.36
C SER A 391 27.24 11.86 -20.58
N CYS A 392 26.46 12.90 -20.33
CA CYS A 392 25.70 13.60 -21.36
C CYS A 392 26.11 15.07 -21.33
N ALA A 393 26.34 15.65 -22.50
CA ALA A 393 26.61 17.08 -22.62
C ALA A 393 25.74 17.65 -23.74
N CYS A 394 25.15 18.82 -23.50
CA CYS A 394 24.31 19.47 -24.50
C CYS A 394 25.15 19.84 -25.74
N ASN A 395 24.49 19.86 -26.91
CA ASN A 395 25.15 20.26 -28.15
C ASN A 395 25.38 21.78 -28.15
N VAL A 396 26.31 22.27 -28.96
CA VAL A 396 26.55 23.72 -29.13
C VAL A 396 25.25 24.45 -29.50
N GLY A 397 24.99 25.58 -28.84
CA GLY A 397 23.70 26.32 -28.91
C GLY A 397 22.60 25.73 -28.02
N TRP A 398 22.97 24.84 -27.09
CA TRP A 398 22.09 24.28 -26.08
C TRP A 398 22.82 24.16 -24.73
N ALA A 399 22.11 24.47 -23.65
CA ALA A 399 22.61 24.36 -22.28
C ALA A 399 21.71 23.49 -21.40
N GLY A 400 22.27 22.97 -20.30
CA GLY A 400 21.56 22.06 -19.40
C GLY A 400 22.48 21.03 -18.76
N ASN A 401 21.89 20.01 -18.13
CA ASN A 401 22.62 18.90 -17.50
C ASN A 401 22.90 17.72 -18.46
N GLY A 402 22.66 17.90 -19.77
CA GLY A 402 22.82 16.87 -20.81
C GLY A 402 21.67 15.86 -20.90
N ASN A 403 20.94 15.61 -19.82
CA ASN A 403 19.70 14.80 -19.86
C ASN A 403 18.49 15.66 -20.25
N THR A 404 18.53 16.93 -19.88
CA THR A 404 17.61 17.99 -20.28
C THR A 404 18.46 19.11 -20.87
N CYS A 405 18.13 19.53 -22.09
CA CYS A 405 18.81 20.65 -22.75
C CYS A 405 17.78 21.67 -23.27
N GLY A 406 18.06 22.94 -23.03
CA GLY A 406 17.33 24.11 -23.52
C GLY A 406 18.14 24.88 -24.56
N VAL A 407 17.52 25.88 -25.17
CA VAL A 407 18.22 26.80 -26.07
C VAL A 407 19.18 27.66 -25.24
N ASP A 408 20.35 27.88 -25.81
CA ASP A 408 21.41 28.74 -25.29
C ASP A 408 21.83 29.63 -26.46
N THR A 409 21.39 30.89 -26.43
CA THR A 409 21.47 31.82 -27.56
C THR A 409 22.89 32.36 -27.78
N ASP A 410 23.65 32.58 -26.72
CA ASP A 410 24.95 33.25 -26.75
C ASP A 410 26.14 32.30 -26.46
N ILE A 411 25.84 31.04 -26.13
CA ILE A 411 26.77 29.91 -26.03
C ILE A 411 27.72 30.07 -24.84
N ASP A 412 27.20 30.51 -23.70
CA ASP A 412 27.95 30.65 -22.47
C ASP A 412 27.76 29.46 -21.50
N GLY A 413 26.83 28.55 -21.82
CA GLY A 413 26.52 27.35 -21.06
C GLY A 413 25.33 27.46 -20.12
N TYR A 414 24.60 28.58 -20.09
CA TYR A 414 23.32 28.72 -19.41
C TYR A 414 22.16 28.82 -20.42
N PRO A 415 21.00 28.21 -20.11
CA PRO A 415 19.86 28.25 -21.01
C PRO A 415 19.07 29.57 -20.88
N ASP A 416 18.53 30.05 -22.01
CA ASP A 416 17.68 31.25 -22.06
C ASP A 416 16.49 31.22 -21.08
N LEU A 417 16.05 30.01 -20.72
CA LEU A 417 14.95 29.75 -19.80
C LEU A 417 15.34 28.64 -18.82
N ALA A 418 14.88 28.77 -17.57
CA ALA A 418 15.09 27.75 -16.54
C ALA A 418 14.53 26.37 -16.96
N LEU A 419 15.34 25.32 -16.77
CA LEU A 419 15.01 23.96 -17.18
C LEU A 419 14.63 23.07 -15.99
N PRO A 420 13.70 22.11 -16.17
CA PRO A 420 13.25 21.20 -15.11
C PRO A 420 14.25 20.06 -14.88
N CYS A 421 15.44 20.38 -14.42
CA CYS A 421 16.50 19.42 -14.13
C CYS A 421 16.33 18.82 -12.73
N MET A 422 16.23 17.48 -12.64
CA MET A 422 15.98 16.76 -11.38
C MET A 422 17.16 16.83 -10.39
N ASP A 423 18.36 17.06 -10.89
CA ASP A 423 19.61 17.18 -10.13
C ASP A 423 19.89 18.61 -9.65
N ASN A 424 18.98 19.56 -9.95
CA ASN A 424 19.11 20.96 -9.57
C ASN A 424 20.44 21.58 -10.06
N SER A 425 20.93 21.11 -11.21
CA SER A 425 22.19 21.55 -11.82
C SER A 425 22.19 23.06 -12.06
N LYS A 426 23.32 23.73 -11.79
CA LYS A 426 23.48 25.19 -12.02
C LYS A 426 23.26 25.56 -13.50
N TYR A 427 23.68 24.67 -14.41
CA TYR A 427 23.52 24.84 -15.87
C TYR A 427 22.08 24.70 -16.35
N CYS A 428 21.12 24.55 -15.44
CA CYS A 428 19.69 24.56 -15.74
C CYS A 428 18.98 25.80 -15.19
N LYS A 429 19.69 26.70 -14.50
CA LYS A 429 19.17 28.02 -14.13
C LYS A 429 19.05 28.87 -15.38
N GLN A 430 18.12 29.82 -15.36
CA GLN A 430 17.97 30.76 -16.45
C GLN A 430 19.21 31.67 -16.51
N ASP A 431 19.70 31.89 -17.73
CA ASP A 431 20.69 32.90 -18.07
C ASP A 431 20.18 34.31 -17.72
N ASN A 432 21.02 35.10 -17.05
CA ASN A 432 20.69 36.46 -16.60
C ASN A 432 21.10 37.52 -17.63
N CYS A 433 21.80 37.12 -18.70
CA CYS A 433 22.17 37.91 -19.88
C CYS A 433 22.08 37.13 -21.20
N ILE A 434 20.88 36.65 -21.55
CA ILE A 434 20.51 35.83 -22.75
C ILE A 434 21.20 36.16 -24.10
N HIS A 435 21.75 37.36 -24.28
CA HIS A 435 22.38 37.81 -25.53
C HIS A 435 23.85 38.21 -25.39
N THR A 436 24.42 38.11 -24.19
CA THR A 436 25.74 38.60 -23.85
C THR A 436 26.47 37.54 -23.02
N PRO A 437 27.45 36.82 -23.60
CA PRO A 437 28.04 35.68 -22.92
C PRO A 437 28.66 36.06 -21.57
N ASN A 438 28.16 35.47 -20.48
CA ASN A 438 28.63 35.73 -19.13
C ASN A 438 28.56 34.45 -18.27
N SER A 439 29.26 33.40 -18.70
CA SER A 439 29.29 32.06 -18.06
C SER A 439 29.59 32.00 -16.55
N GLY A 440 29.99 33.11 -15.91
CA GLY A 440 30.10 33.25 -14.47
C GLY A 440 28.77 33.55 -13.75
N GLN A 441 27.80 34.12 -14.48
CA GLN A 441 26.46 34.52 -14.01
C GLN A 441 26.51 35.48 -12.81
N GLU A 442 27.51 36.35 -12.78
CA GLU A 442 27.63 37.40 -11.78
C GLU A 442 26.44 38.40 -11.89
N ASP A 443 25.97 38.83 -10.72
CA ASP A 443 24.76 39.63 -10.49
C ASP A 443 24.92 40.29 -9.10
N ALA A 444 25.51 41.48 -9.06
CA ALA A 444 25.97 42.12 -7.83
C ALA A 444 24.81 42.59 -6.95
N ASP A 445 23.74 43.13 -7.54
CA ASP A 445 22.56 43.61 -6.82
C ASP A 445 21.44 42.56 -6.65
N ASN A 446 21.57 41.42 -7.33
CA ASN A 446 20.64 40.28 -7.32
C ASN A 446 19.23 40.64 -7.82
N ASP A 447 19.11 41.57 -8.77
CA ASP A 447 17.85 41.91 -9.41
C ASP A 447 17.42 40.89 -10.49
N GLY A 448 18.34 40.00 -10.88
CA GLY A 448 18.15 38.94 -11.88
C GLY A 448 18.62 39.31 -13.28
N ILE A 449 19.20 40.49 -13.47
CA ILE A 449 19.95 40.93 -14.66
C ILE A 449 21.43 40.76 -14.34
N GLY A 450 22.21 40.14 -15.24
CA GLY A 450 23.62 39.94 -14.96
C GLY A 450 24.45 41.20 -15.14
N ASP A 451 25.54 41.33 -14.38
CA ASP A 451 26.42 42.52 -14.38
C ASP A 451 26.84 42.95 -15.79
N GLN A 452 27.03 41.99 -16.68
CA GLN A 452 27.52 42.19 -18.04
C GLN A 452 26.48 42.82 -18.99
N CYS A 453 25.18 42.66 -18.71
CA CYS A 453 24.08 43.25 -19.47
C CYS A 453 23.24 44.25 -18.66
N ASP A 454 23.63 44.51 -17.41
CA ASP A 454 23.07 45.57 -16.60
C ASP A 454 23.67 46.95 -16.95
N GLU A 455 22.83 47.97 -16.87
CA GLU A 455 23.21 49.38 -17.02
C GLU A 455 23.63 50.01 -15.68
N ASP A 456 23.25 49.41 -14.55
CA ASP A 456 23.47 49.83 -13.15
C ASP A 456 23.67 48.58 -12.29
N ALA A 457 24.85 47.96 -12.38
CA ALA A 457 25.08 46.58 -11.93
C ALA A 457 25.00 46.40 -10.41
N ASP A 458 25.20 47.46 -9.63
CA ASP A 458 25.14 47.42 -8.17
C ASP A 458 23.83 48.03 -7.60
N GLY A 459 22.95 48.54 -8.48
CA GLY A 459 21.63 49.05 -8.14
C GLY A 459 21.66 50.32 -7.28
N ASP A 460 22.75 51.07 -7.29
CA ASP A 460 22.89 52.28 -6.47
C ASP A 460 22.20 53.51 -7.10
N GLY A 461 21.81 53.42 -8.37
CA GLY A 461 21.12 54.44 -9.15
C GLY A 461 22.05 55.30 -10.01
N ILE A 462 23.35 55.00 -10.04
CA ILE A 462 24.35 55.61 -10.89
C ILE A 462 24.69 54.61 -12.00
N LYS A 463 24.67 55.06 -13.25
CA LYS A 463 24.93 54.14 -14.37
C LYS A 463 26.39 53.70 -14.37
N ASN A 464 26.64 52.47 -14.79
CA ASN A 464 27.97 51.85 -14.93
C ASN A 464 29.02 52.72 -15.66
N VAL A 465 28.61 53.60 -16.57
CA VAL A 465 29.50 54.50 -17.33
C VAL A 465 29.88 55.79 -16.59
N GLU A 466 29.11 56.17 -15.58
CA GLU A 466 29.30 57.34 -14.72
C GLU A 466 29.81 56.95 -13.33
N ASP A 467 29.69 55.67 -12.97
CA ASP A 467 30.03 55.09 -11.69
C ASP A 467 31.52 54.72 -11.58
N ASN A 468 32.19 55.25 -10.55
CA ASN A 468 33.56 54.92 -10.21
C ASN A 468 33.71 53.62 -9.38
N CYS A 469 32.61 52.97 -8.99
CA CYS A 469 32.58 51.69 -8.31
C CYS A 469 31.46 50.77 -8.81
N ARG A 470 31.44 50.49 -10.11
CA ARG A 470 30.45 49.68 -10.86
C ARG A 470 29.79 48.48 -10.15
N LEU A 471 30.47 47.79 -9.23
CA LEU A 471 29.98 46.57 -8.57
C LEU A 471 29.76 46.74 -7.06
N VAL A 472 29.95 47.95 -6.51
CA VAL A 472 29.91 48.25 -5.07
C VAL A 472 29.17 49.55 -4.81
N PRO A 473 27.97 49.50 -4.19
CA PRO A 473 27.10 50.67 -4.05
C PRO A 473 27.74 51.86 -3.34
N ASN A 474 27.85 53.00 -4.03
CA ASN A 474 28.48 54.22 -3.50
C ASN A 474 27.90 55.51 -4.11
N LYS A 475 26.68 55.83 -3.70
CA LYS A 475 25.92 57.01 -4.19
C LYS A 475 26.62 58.37 -4.02
N ASP A 476 27.65 58.47 -3.18
CA ASP A 476 28.43 59.69 -2.98
C ASP A 476 29.57 59.87 -3.98
N GLN A 477 29.95 58.81 -4.72
CA GLN A 477 31.02 58.78 -5.71
C GLN A 477 32.33 59.38 -5.19
N GLN A 478 32.59 59.21 -3.89
CA GLN A 478 33.81 59.74 -3.29
C GLN A 478 35.04 59.06 -3.90
N ASN A 479 36.06 59.86 -4.23
CA ASN A 479 37.33 59.38 -4.80
C ASN A 479 38.44 60.34 -4.33
N SER A 480 39.20 59.91 -3.33
CA SER A 480 40.12 60.74 -2.53
C SER A 480 41.46 60.99 -3.22
N ASP A 481 41.94 60.04 -4.02
CA ASP A 481 43.24 60.14 -4.71
C ASP A 481 43.12 60.43 -6.22
N THR A 482 41.89 60.49 -6.73
CA THR A 482 41.49 60.84 -8.09
C THR A 482 41.90 59.83 -9.16
N ASP A 483 42.09 58.57 -8.79
CA ASP A 483 42.30 57.49 -9.74
C ASP A 483 40.98 57.01 -10.39
N SER A 484 40.94 55.85 -11.05
CA SER A 484 39.72 55.39 -11.74
C SER A 484 38.68 54.71 -10.83
N PHE A 485 39.03 54.41 -9.58
CA PHE A 485 38.21 53.71 -8.60
C PHE A 485 37.76 54.67 -7.49
N GLY A 486 36.52 54.51 -7.03
CA GLY A 486 36.02 55.27 -5.88
C GLY A 486 36.44 54.66 -4.54
N ASP A 487 36.42 55.45 -3.48
CA ASP A 487 36.85 55.05 -2.12
C ASP A 487 36.15 53.78 -1.60
N ALA A 488 34.97 53.44 -2.13
CA ALA A 488 34.18 52.28 -1.72
C ALA A 488 34.69 50.95 -2.29
N CYS A 489 35.34 50.97 -3.46
CA CYS A 489 35.85 49.80 -4.17
C CYS A 489 37.36 49.84 -4.38
N ASP A 490 38.02 50.92 -3.97
CA ASP A 490 39.46 51.09 -4.03
C ASP A 490 40.15 50.41 -2.84
N ASN A 491 41.02 49.45 -3.12
CA ASN A 491 41.84 48.77 -2.10
C ASN A 491 43.04 49.62 -1.62
N CYS A 492 43.28 50.80 -2.21
CA CYS A 492 44.21 51.81 -1.72
C CYS A 492 43.64 53.25 -1.83
N PRO A 493 42.60 53.63 -1.04
CA PRO A 493 41.82 54.87 -1.22
C PRO A 493 42.57 56.21 -1.23
N ASN A 494 43.87 56.23 -0.88
CA ASN A 494 44.67 57.44 -0.80
C ASN A 494 45.93 57.38 -1.71
N VAL A 495 46.11 56.31 -2.48
CA VAL A 495 47.32 56.05 -3.28
C VAL A 495 46.91 55.51 -4.65
N PRO A 496 47.07 56.28 -5.74
CA PRO A 496 46.53 55.89 -7.04
C PRO A 496 47.07 54.54 -7.54
N ASN A 497 46.18 53.58 -7.82
CA ASN A 497 46.50 52.23 -8.24
C ASN A 497 45.42 51.62 -9.17
N ILE A 498 45.46 52.04 -10.44
CA ILE A 498 44.51 51.64 -11.50
C ILE A 498 44.42 50.11 -11.71
N ASP A 499 45.44 49.33 -11.33
CA ASP A 499 45.41 47.87 -11.49
C ASP A 499 44.75 47.14 -10.31
N GLN A 500 44.47 47.83 -9.20
CA GLN A 500 43.84 47.29 -7.98
C GLN A 500 44.48 45.97 -7.54
N LYS A 501 45.78 45.80 -7.80
CA LYS A 501 46.47 44.54 -7.59
C LYS A 501 46.67 44.32 -6.10
N ASP A 502 46.29 43.13 -5.64
CA ASP A 502 46.41 42.67 -4.25
C ASP A 502 46.99 41.25 -4.29
N THR A 503 48.25 41.11 -3.90
CA THR A 503 49.02 39.86 -4.09
C THR A 503 48.67 38.78 -3.08
N ASP A 504 48.32 39.14 -1.84
CA ASP A 504 47.93 38.20 -0.78
C ASP A 504 46.40 38.08 -0.58
N ASN A 505 45.62 38.91 -1.28
CA ASN A 505 44.16 39.00 -1.22
C ASN A 505 43.64 39.36 0.17
N ASN A 506 44.36 40.21 0.91
CA ASN A 506 43.96 40.67 2.25
C ASN A 506 42.98 41.87 2.20
N GLY A 507 42.76 42.46 1.02
CA GLY A 507 41.88 43.62 0.79
C GLY A 507 42.60 44.97 0.81
N GLU A 508 43.90 45.02 1.08
CA GLU A 508 44.80 46.17 0.94
C GLU A 508 45.62 45.99 -0.35
N GLY A 509 45.65 47.00 -1.22
CA GLY A 509 46.35 46.88 -2.50
C GLY A 509 47.88 46.96 -2.37
N ASP A 510 48.60 46.35 -3.32
CA ASP A 510 50.06 46.35 -3.43
C ASP A 510 50.67 47.77 -3.36
N ALA A 511 49.92 48.81 -3.78
CA ALA A 511 50.39 50.19 -3.83
C ALA A 511 50.50 50.86 -2.45
N CYS A 512 49.68 50.43 -1.50
CA CYS A 512 49.64 50.95 -0.14
C CYS A 512 50.12 49.94 0.92
N ASP A 513 50.24 48.66 0.55
CA ASP A 513 50.76 47.60 1.40
C ASP A 513 52.30 47.62 1.51
N GLN A 514 52.80 47.37 2.73
CA GLN A 514 54.22 47.31 3.06
C GLN A 514 54.81 45.89 3.00
N ASP A 515 53.97 44.86 2.87
CA ASP A 515 54.28 43.43 2.86
C ASP A 515 53.29 42.72 1.91
N ILE A 516 53.47 42.92 0.60
CA ILE A 516 52.41 42.64 -0.38
C ILE A 516 52.07 41.15 -0.52
N ASP A 517 52.96 40.24 -0.10
CA ASP A 517 52.68 38.80 -0.12
C ASP A 517 52.34 38.21 1.25
N GLY A 518 52.30 39.06 2.29
CA GLY A 518 51.81 38.73 3.62
C GLY A 518 52.65 37.68 4.35
N ASP A 519 53.94 37.56 4.03
CA ASP A 519 54.84 36.55 4.59
C ASP A 519 55.49 36.98 5.93
N GLY A 520 55.31 38.25 6.31
CA GLY A 520 55.83 38.88 7.51
C GLY A 520 57.15 39.64 7.29
N VAL A 521 57.66 39.70 6.06
CA VAL A 521 58.88 40.42 5.66
C VAL A 521 58.49 41.59 4.75
N GLN A 522 58.79 42.81 5.20
CA GLN A 522 58.46 44.00 4.41
C GLN A 522 59.10 43.97 3.01
N ASN A 523 58.39 44.49 2.02
CA ASN A 523 58.77 44.54 0.59
C ASN A 523 60.23 44.96 0.33
N VAL A 524 60.75 45.90 1.12
CA VAL A 524 62.12 46.45 0.97
C VAL A 524 63.21 45.55 1.55
N LEU A 525 62.84 44.59 2.38
CA LEU A 525 63.72 43.60 3.02
C LEU A 525 63.56 42.20 2.42
N ASP A 526 62.55 42.02 1.58
CA ASP A 526 62.17 40.75 1.01
C ASP A 526 62.95 40.45 -0.30
N ASN A 527 63.57 39.27 -0.37
CA ASN A 527 64.24 38.76 -1.57
C ASN A 527 63.29 38.09 -2.57
N CYS A 528 62.02 37.92 -2.22
CA CYS A 528 60.92 37.53 -3.09
C CYS A 528 59.62 38.31 -2.82
N PRO A 529 59.59 39.64 -3.10
CA PRO A 529 58.47 40.53 -2.71
C PRO A 529 57.06 40.18 -3.21
N LYS A 530 56.84 39.08 -3.92
CA LYS A 530 55.52 38.69 -4.49
C LYS A 530 55.20 37.22 -4.23
N VAL A 531 56.07 36.49 -3.53
CA VAL A 531 55.99 35.04 -3.38
C VAL A 531 56.35 34.70 -1.93
N PRO A 532 55.35 34.30 -1.12
CA PRO A 532 55.55 34.19 0.33
C PRO A 532 56.71 33.25 0.67
N ASN A 533 57.74 33.79 1.33
CA ASN A 533 58.92 33.03 1.72
C ASN A 533 59.50 33.52 3.06
N PRO A 534 58.82 33.27 4.20
CA PRO A 534 59.18 33.87 5.49
C PRO A 534 60.59 33.56 6.00
N MET A 535 61.24 32.53 5.43
CA MET A 535 62.59 32.10 5.76
C MET A 535 63.68 32.82 4.93
N GLN A 536 63.32 33.58 3.90
CA GLN A 536 64.23 34.39 3.08
C GLN A 536 65.47 33.60 2.60
N THR A 537 65.26 32.33 2.24
CA THR A 537 66.35 31.45 1.82
C THR A 537 66.84 31.85 0.43
N ASP A 538 68.15 32.07 0.30
CA ASP A 538 68.86 32.41 -0.94
C ASP A 538 70.16 31.60 -0.95
N ARG A 539 70.18 30.51 -1.75
CA ARG A 539 71.28 29.53 -1.75
C ARG A 539 72.51 29.98 -2.52
N ASP A 540 72.34 30.74 -3.58
CA ASP A 540 73.43 31.14 -4.48
C ASP A 540 73.87 32.60 -4.30
N TYR A 541 73.22 33.30 -3.36
CA TYR A 541 73.51 34.66 -2.91
C TYR A 541 73.45 35.69 -4.03
N ASP A 542 72.51 35.52 -4.94
CA ASP A 542 72.30 36.43 -6.07
C ASP A 542 71.34 37.60 -5.75
N GLY A 543 70.70 37.55 -4.57
CA GLY A 543 69.76 38.56 -4.09
C GLY A 543 68.31 38.28 -4.44
N VAL A 544 68.01 37.17 -5.11
CA VAL A 544 66.66 36.65 -5.37
C VAL A 544 66.46 35.38 -4.56
N GLY A 545 65.37 35.30 -3.79
CA GLY A 545 65.12 34.15 -2.94
C GLY A 545 64.76 32.89 -3.74
N ASP A 546 65.08 31.72 -3.18
CA ASP A 546 64.81 30.41 -3.77
C ASP A 546 63.35 30.20 -4.22
N ALA A 547 62.40 30.87 -3.56
CA ALA A 547 60.97 30.74 -3.83
C ALA A 547 60.55 31.39 -5.16
N CYS A 548 61.25 32.44 -5.57
CA CYS A 548 60.96 33.22 -6.78
C CYS A 548 62.13 33.20 -7.79
N ASP A 549 63.22 32.52 -7.46
CA ASP A 549 64.35 32.35 -8.36
C ASP A 549 64.08 31.25 -9.39
N SER A 550 64.22 31.62 -10.67
CA SER A 550 64.12 30.70 -11.80
C SER A 550 65.30 29.72 -11.88
N CYS A 551 66.43 30.02 -11.23
CA CYS A 551 67.63 29.17 -11.19
C CYS A 551 68.30 29.13 -9.79
N PRO A 552 67.65 28.51 -8.76
CA PRO A 552 68.04 28.53 -7.33
C PRO A 552 69.44 27.98 -6.93
N GLU A 553 70.27 27.64 -7.91
CA GLU A 553 71.62 27.10 -7.73
C GLU A 553 72.67 27.87 -8.54
N MET A 554 72.28 28.89 -9.32
CA MET A 554 73.16 29.55 -10.28
C MET A 554 72.91 31.06 -10.35
N ASN A 555 73.74 31.84 -9.67
CA ASN A 555 73.64 33.30 -9.60
C ASN A 555 73.13 33.98 -10.91
N ASN A 556 71.88 34.43 -10.89
CA ASN A 556 71.18 35.07 -11.99
C ASN A 556 70.27 36.24 -11.51
N PRO A 557 70.83 37.32 -10.94
CA PRO A 557 70.04 38.36 -10.27
C PRO A 557 68.99 39.05 -11.15
N MET A 558 69.16 38.98 -12.48
CA MET A 558 68.24 39.58 -13.46
C MET A 558 67.08 38.65 -13.88
N GLN A 559 67.04 37.41 -13.39
CA GLN A 559 65.97 36.42 -13.68
C GLN A 559 65.69 36.25 -15.19
N VAL A 560 66.72 36.42 -16.02
CA VAL A 560 66.65 36.15 -17.46
C VAL A 560 67.11 34.73 -17.72
N LEU A 561 66.19 33.91 -18.23
CA LEU A 561 66.49 32.58 -18.76
C LEU A 561 67.68 32.67 -19.72
N ALA A 562 68.83 32.12 -19.32
CA ALA A 562 69.95 31.94 -20.21
C ALA A 562 69.52 30.98 -21.33
N VAL A 563 69.13 31.53 -22.48
CA VAL A 563 68.84 30.75 -23.68
C VAL A 563 70.16 30.13 -24.14
N HIS A 564 70.50 28.97 -23.59
CA HIS A 564 71.45 28.07 -24.20
C HIS A 564 70.81 27.56 -25.50
N LYS A 565 71.02 28.30 -26.59
CA LYS A 565 70.81 27.82 -27.96
C LYS A 565 71.69 26.58 -28.16
N THR A 566 71.19 25.41 -27.78
CA THR A 566 71.64 24.14 -28.35
C THR A 566 70.79 23.92 -29.59
N LEU A 567 71.30 24.43 -30.72
CA LEU A 567 70.86 23.99 -32.04
C LEU A 567 71.16 22.50 -32.17
N SER A 568 70.15 21.68 -32.41
CA SER A 568 70.25 20.30 -32.91
C SER A 568 69.29 20.13 -34.06
#